data_AF-A0A6G1QH04-F1
#
_entry.id   AF-A0A6G1QH04-F1
#
_cell.length_a   1.000
_cell.length_b   1.000
_cell.length_c   1.000
_cell.angle_alpha   90.00
_cell.angle_beta   90.00
_cell.angle_gamma   90.00
#
_symmetry.space_group_name_H-M   'P 1'
#
loop_
_entity.id
_entity.type
_entity.pdbx_description
1 polymer ?
#
loop_
_entity_poly.entity_id
_entity_poly.type
_entity_poly.pdbx_seq_one_letter_code
_entity_poly.pdbx_strand_id
1 'polypeptide(L)'
;MVIYRVVVHQEHLFLSTEAHQTTIQLVGSKGASERVPLAERSVSHNLLRILITNNDTEKRLVERLWREDWFFGHQFLNGANPTLIRRCTEIPPNLAVTEEMMGAFLEGGGSLSQEMERGNIFVVDYQLLDGLTANTVNGKQNYLTAPLVLLHLNCNSKFLPIAIQLKQSPGESNPVFVPQDLEADWLTAKTFVRSADFADHELRSHFMHTHVMSELFAMATLRNFPMVHPLYKYTAVGGDTALEFLGRVSASLTYRDLCLPDDITGRGMDAIPGYYYRDDGLRLWDIIHRYIVGVVNHYYHSDDDVIRDSELQSWIHEIIVFGRLGDENKGFPKTFTSISQLTYFVTMVIFNASAQHAAVNNAQLDYFGWMPNAPVGLQRPPPACRGCCTERSLLDSFPDVNATVHSLATIYLLSKKPADFVPLGGSYEQHFTETVPVEMAARFRSDLKRLSCDIRARNVNLTLPYIYLDPPTVEDSVTR
;
A
#
# COMPACT_ATOMS: atom_id res chain seq x y z
N MET A 1 15.53 14.40 -22.19
CA MET A 1 14.67 13.41 -21.53
C MET A 1 15.01 13.42 -20.04
N VAL A 2 14.10 13.86 -19.16
CA VAL A 2 14.35 13.92 -17.70
C VAL A 2 13.71 12.69 -17.06
N ILE A 3 14.52 11.90 -16.37
CA ILE A 3 14.04 11.13 -15.24
C ILE A 3 14.72 11.73 -14.01
N TYR A 4 13.90 11.94 -12.99
CA TYR A 4 14.31 12.47 -11.70
C TYR A 4 15.49 11.71 -11.13
N ARG A 5 16.36 12.45 -10.45
CA ARG A 5 17.45 11.96 -9.64
C ARG A 5 16.86 11.06 -8.53
N VAL A 6 16.99 9.74 -8.66
CA VAL A 6 16.99 8.86 -7.47
C VAL A 6 18.38 9.02 -6.87
N VAL A 7 18.51 9.93 -5.90
CA VAL A 7 19.77 10.12 -5.17
C VAL A 7 19.94 8.95 -4.23
N VAL A 8 20.72 7.97 -4.65
CA VAL A 8 21.30 7.01 -3.70
C VAL A 8 22.60 7.60 -3.21
N HIS A 9 22.56 8.24 -2.04
CA HIS A 9 23.77 8.58 -1.29
C HIS A 9 24.08 7.42 -0.34
N GLN A 10 24.97 6.50 -0.74
CA GLN A 10 25.54 5.53 0.21
C GLN A 10 27.06 5.37 -0.03
N GLU A 11 27.85 6.19 0.66
CA GLU A 11 29.29 5.95 0.77
C GLU A 11 29.55 4.81 1.79
N HIS A 12 30.20 3.74 1.30
CA HIS A 12 30.98 2.74 2.05
C HIS A 12 30.27 1.67 2.92
N LEU A 13 29.38 0.82 2.36
CA LEU A 13 28.91 -0.36 3.10
C LEU A 13 28.75 -1.69 2.32
N PHE A 14 29.21 -1.81 1.07
CA PHE A 14 28.80 -2.94 0.21
C PHE A 14 29.92 -3.72 -0.48
N LEU A 15 31.03 -3.99 0.23
CA LEU A 15 31.98 -5.03 -0.18
C LEU A 15 32.49 -5.82 1.04
N SER A 16 31.68 -6.72 1.61
CA SER A 16 32.21 -7.95 2.18
C SER A 16 31.12 -9.03 2.34
N THR A 17 31.50 -10.25 1.99
CA THR A 17 30.67 -11.47 1.92
C THR A 17 30.46 -12.16 3.27
N GLU A 18 30.46 -11.44 4.39
CA GLU A 18 30.28 -12.04 5.71
C GLU A 18 28.95 -11.60 6.33
N ALA A 19 27.90 -12.34 5.99
CA ALA A 19 26.69 -12.36 6.80
C ALA A 19 27.05 -12.97 8.16
N HIS A 20 26.90 -12.21 9.24
CA HIS A 20 26.30 -12.57 10.54
C HIS A 20 26.46 -11.37 11.49
N GLN A 21 25.37 -10.98 12.16
CA GLN A 21 25.19 -9.80 13.05
C GLN A 21 24.84 -8.46 12.35
N THR A 22 23.54 -8.25 12.15
CA THR A 22 22.98 -6.93 11.85
C THR A 22 23.07 -6.06 13.10
N THR A 23 23.95 -5.06 13.10
CA THR A 23 24.01 -4.01 14.14
C THR A 23 23.42 -2.74 13.55
N ILE A 24 22.34 -2.22 14.11
CA ILE A 24 21.77 -0.92 13.73
C ILE A 24 22.69 0.19 14.28
N GLN A 25 23.44 0.88 13.42
CA GLN A 25 24.16 2.08 13.79
C GLN A 25 23.27 3.31 13.65
N LEU A 26 22.95 3.96 14.77
CA LEU A 26 22.44 5.33 14.78
C LEU A 26 23.66 6.27 14.79
N VAL A 27 23.97 6.87 13.64
CA VAL A 27 25.06 7.85 13.54
C VAL A 27 24.56 9.21 14.06
N GLY A 28 24.85 9.49 15.32
CA GLY A 28 24.87 10.84 15.85
C GLY A 28 26.17 11.55 15.47
N SER A 29 26.07 12.83 15.11
CA SER A 29 27.18 13.68 14.67
C SER A 29 28.41 13.68 15.58
N LYS A 30 29.59 13.60 14.94
CA LYS A 30 30.97 13.85 15.43
C LYS A 30 31.66 12.73 16.25
N GLY A 31 32.46 11.95 15.53
CA GLY A 31 33.87 11.67 15.85
C GLY A 31 34.19 10.86 17.10
N ALA A 32 34.29 9.54 16.96
CA ALA A 32 35.32 8.65 17.52
C ALA A 32 34.80 7.21 17.50
N SER A 33 35.60 6.29 16.94
CA SER A 33 35.29 4.86 16.89
C SER A 33 35.57 4.21 18.25
N GLU A 34 34.52 3.95 19.03
CA GLU A 34 34.57 2.93 20.09
C GLU A 34 33.36 2.00 19.94
N ARG A 35 33.64 0.71 19.77
CA ARG A 35 32.61 -0.35 19.76
C ARG A 35 32.12 -0.54 21.19
N VAL A 36 30.96 0.03 21.52
CA VAL A 36 30.25 -0.27 22.78
C VAL A 36 29.24 -1.39 22.50
N PRO A 37 29.21 -2.49 23.29
CA PRO A 37 28.18 -3.51 23.16
C PRO A 37 26.81 -2.91 23.48
N LEU A 38 25.91 -2.84 22.48
CA LEU A 38 24.51 -2.52 22.71
C LEU A 38 23.88 -3.72 23.43
N ALA A 39 23.58 -3.57 24.71
CA ALA A 39 22.70 -4.49 25.41
C ALA A 39 21.33 -4.46 24.71
N GLU A 40 20.99 -5.48 23.90
CA GLU A 40 19.73 -5.60 23.15
C GLU A 40 18.48 -5.32 24.00
N ARG A 41 18.56 -5.56 25.31
CA ARG A 41 17.50 -5.26 26.27
C ARG A 41 17.22 -3.76 26.46
N SER A 42 18.21 -2.87 26.39
CA SER A 42 18.00 -1.43 26.66
C SER A 42 17.52 -0.65 25.44
N VAL A 43 17.96 -1.03 24.23
CA VAL A 43 17.51 -0.46 22.95
C VAL A 43 16.04 -0.77 22.72
N SER A 44 15.65 -2.04 22.93
CA SER A 44 14.26 -2.48 22.83
C SER A 44 13.36 -1.70 23.80
N HIS A 45 13.81 -1.46 25.03
CA HIS A 45 13.02 -0.75 26.05
C HIS A 45 12.86 0.75 25.74
N ASN A 46 13.89 1.42 25.25
CA ASN A 46 13.82 2.83 24.87
C ASN A 46 13.04 3.05 23.58
N LEU A 47 13.17 2.18 22.57
CA LEU A 47 12.33 2.18 21.37
C LEU A 47 10.87 1.88 21.71
N LEU A 48 10.59 0.86 22.52
CA LEU A 48 9.25 0.59 23.05
C LEU A 48 8.69 1.83 23.74
N ARG A 49 9.47 2.49 24.59
CA ARG A 49 9.04 3.70 25.28
C ARG A 49 8.70 4.79 24.27
N ILE A 50 9.55 5.07 23.28
CA ILE A 50 9.28 6.05 22.21
C ILE A 50 8.00 5.68 21.44
N LEU A 51 7.88 4.43 20.99
CA LEU A 51 6.73 3.91 20.24
C LEU A 51 5.41 3.96 21.04
N ILE A 52 5.48 3.79 22.36
CA ILE A 52 4.34 3.85 23.29
C ILE A 52 4.02 5.31 23.66
N THR A 53 5.03 6.18 23.78
CA THR A 53 4.85 7.58 24.20
C THR A 53 4.57 8.56 23.06
N ASN A 54 4.78 8.17 21.80
CA ASN A 54 4.42 9.00 20.66
C ASN A 54 2.89 9.08 20.60
N ASN A 55 2.29 10.15 21.13
CA ASN A 55 0.85 10.35 21.03
C ASN A 55 0.42 11.12 19.81
N ASP A 56 0.53 10.43 18.67
CA ASP A 56 -0.25 10.70 17.48
C ASP A 56 -1.73 10.39 17.75
N THR A 57 -2.59 11.30 17.30
CA THR A 57 -4.03 11.28 17.61
C THR A 57 -4.70 10.12 16.89
N GLU A 58 -4.26 9.84 15.68
CA GLU A 58 -4.73 8.79 14.76
C GLU A 58 -4.47 7.41 15.35
N LYS A 59 -3.23 7.11 15.77
CA LYS A 59 -2.89 5.83 16.43
C LYS A 59 -3.76 5.54 17.66
N ARG A 60 -4.04 6.54 18.49
CA ARG A 60 -4.95 6.41 19.65
C ARG A 60 -6.39 6.13 19.25
N LEU A 61 -6.83 6.68 18.12
CA LEU A 61 -8.15 6.37 17.58
C LEU A 61 -8.20 4.93 17.07
N VAL A 62 -7.15 4.44 16.39
CA VAL A 62 -7.05 3.03 15.98
C VAL A 62 -7.14 2.09 17.19
N GLU A 63 -6.38 2.35 18.25
CA GLU A 63 -6.44 1.58 19.51
C GLU A 63 -7.86 1.51 20.09
N ARG A 64 -8.64 2.59 19.97
CA ARG A 64 -10.02 2.66 20.46
C ARG A 64 -11.04 2.01 19.53
N LEU A 65 -10.78 2.00 18.22
CA LEU A 65 -11.76 1.67 17.18
C LEU A 65 -11.52 0.34 16.48
N TRP A 66 -10.37 -0.33 16.66
CA TRP A 66 -10.02 -1.54 15.90
C TRP A 66 -11.04 -2.69 16.00
N ARG A 67 -11.86 -2.72 17.07
CA ARG A 67 -12.92 -3.71 17.23
C ARG A 67 -14.21 -3.37 16.47
N GLU A 68 -14.40 -2.12 16.06
CA GLU A 68 -15.61 -1.62 15.41
C GLU A 68 -15.69 -2.04 13.93
N ASP A 69 -16.83 -2.57 13.49
CA ASP A 69 -17.03 -3.04 12.11
C ASP A 69 -16.95 -1.92 11.07
N TRP A 70 -17.50 -0.74 11.40
CA TRP A 70 -17.41 0.40 10.49
C TRP A 70 -15.96 0.88 10.31
N PHE A 71 -15.12 0.77 11.35
CA PHE A 71 -13.72 1.17 11.27
C PHE A 71 -12.90 0.13 10.51
N PHE A 72 -13.22 -1.17 10.69
CA PHE A 72 -12.66 -2.24 9.86
C PHE A 72 -12.93 -1.99 8.37
N GLY A 73 -14.17 -1.66 7.99
CA GLY A 73 -14.51 -1.33 6.60
C GLY A 73 -13.89 -0.01 6.12
N HIS A 74 -13.81 1.00 6.98
CA HIS A 74 -13.20 2.30 6.66
C HIS A 74 -11.73 2.18 6.22
N GLN A 75 -10.98 1.25 6.80
CA GLN A 75 -9.56 1.04 6.49
C GLN A 75 -9.33 0.57 5.04
N PHE A 76 -10.30 -0.09 4.40
CA PHE A 76 -10.20 -0.46 2.98
C PHE A 76 -10.30 0.74 2.03
N LEU A 77 -10.75 1.90 2.52
CA LEU A 77 -10.85 3.14 1.74
C LEU A 77 -9.78 4.16 2.13
N ASN A 78 -9.46 4.26 3.41
CA ASN A 78 -8.70 5.37 3.97
C ASN A 78 -7.58 4.92 4.93
N GLY A 79 -7.36 3.61 5.04
CA GLY A 79 -6.25 3.02 5.78
C GLY A 79 -4.95 3.00 5.00
N ALA A 80 -4.00 2.18 5.47
CA ALA A 80 -2.69 2.02 4.82
C ALA A 80 -2.73 1.25 3.49
N ASN A 81 -3.78 0.46 3.24
CA ASN A 81 -3.93 -0.34 2.01
C ASN A 81 -5.27 -0.10 1.29
N PRO A 82 -5.51 1.11 0.74
CA PRO A 82 -6.81 1.48 0.19
C PRO A 82 -7.02 1.01 -1.26
N THR A 83 -6.38 -0.08 -1.70
CA THR A 83 -6.25 -0.44 -3.13
C THR A 83 -7.03 -1.70 -3.53
N LEU A 84 -7.46 -2.54 -2.58
CA LEU A 84 -7.99 -3.88 -2.88
C LEU A 84 -9.51 -3.95 -3.06
N ILE A 85 -10.26 -3.11 -2.35
CA ILE A 85 -11.73 -3.19 -2.35
C ILE A 85 -12.30 -2.87 -3.72
N ARG A 86 -13.27 -3.68 -4.15
CA ARG A 86 -13.95 -3.55 -5.44
C ARG A 86 -15.44 -3.83 -5.30
N ARG A 87 -16.24 -3.22 -6.18
CA ARG A 87 -17.67 -3.48 -6.26
C ARG A 87 -17.91 -4.94 -6.68
N CYS A 88 -18.82 -5.60 -5.99
CA CYS A 88 -19.19 -6.99 -6.26
C CYS A 88 -20.48 -7.00 -7.08
N THR A 89 -20.36 -7.39 -8.35
CA THR A 89 -21.50 -7.59 -9.26
C THR A 89 -21.99 -9.03 -9.28
N GLU A 90 -21.13 -9.96 -8.85
CA GLU A 90 -21.41 -11.39 -8.70
C GLU A 90 -20.60 -11.91 -7.51
N ILE A 91 -21.23 -12.76 -6.70
CA ILE A 91 -20.55 -13.40 -5.56
C ILE A 91 -19.48 -14.36 -6.11
N PRO A 92 -18.22 -14.26 -5.64
CA PRO A 92 -17.19 -15.21 -6.05
C PRO A 92 -17.66 -16.65 -5.80
N PRO A 93 -17.53 -17.57 -6.77
CA PRO A 93 -18.06 -18.92 -6.65
C PRO A 93 -17.43 -19.73 -5.51
N ASN A 94 -16.27 -19.28 -5.03
CA ASN A 94 -15.53 -19.88 -3.93
C ASN A 94 -15.84 -19.21 -2.56
N LEU A 95 -16.72 -18.20 -2.51
CA LEU A 95 -17.24 -17.63 -1.27
C LEU A 95 -18.60 -18.26 -0.94
N ALA A 96 -18.65 -19.08 0.11
CA ALA A 96 -19.85 -19.87 0.47
C ALA A 96 -20.93 -19.07 1.22
N VAL A 97 -21.33 -17.91 0.69
CA VAL A 97 -22.46 -17.11 1.20
C VAL A 97 -23.75 -17.45 0.46
N THR A 98 -24.88 -17.34 1.17
CA THR A 98 -26.22 -17.50 0.59
C THR A 98 -27.07 -16.25 0.85
N GLU A 99 -28.12 -16.08 0.04
CA GLU A 99 -29.13 -15.03 0.24
C GLU A 99 -29.72 -15.04 1.65
N GLU A 100 -30.07 -16.23 2.16
CA GLU A 100 -30.62 -16.42 3.51
C GLU A 100 -29.63 -16.00 4.59
N MET A 101 -28.35 -16.37 4.44
CA MET A 101 -27.30 -15.96 5.38
C MET A 101 -27.16 -14.45 5.42
N MET A 102 -27.21 -13.78 4.28
CA MET A 102 -26.93 -12.34 4.19
C MET A 102 -28.13 -11.46 4.54
N GLY A 103 -29.38 -11.96 4.40
CA GLY A 103 -30.60 -11.15 4.56
C GLY A 103 -30.71 -10.42 5.90
N ALA A 104 -30.13 -10.93 6.99
CA ALA A 104 -30.14 -10.29 8.31
C ALA A 104 -29.22 -9.04 8.42
N PHE A 105 -28.30 -8.86 7.48
CA PHE A 105 -27.31 -7.77 7.49
C PHE A 105 -27.60 -6.66 6.47
N LEU A 106 -28.54 -6.90 5.55
CA LEU A 106 -28.87 -5.96 4.49
C LEU A 106 -29.95 -4.99 4.99
N GLU A 107 -29.59 -3.71 5.04
CA GLU A 107 -30.53 -2.66 5.44
C GLU A 107 -31.70 -2.55 4.43
N GLY A 108 -32.92 -2.34 4.95
CA GLY A 108 -34.11 -2.14 4.10
C GLY A 108 -34.80 -3.42 3.61
N GLY A 109 -34.38 -4.61 4.06
CA GLY A 109 -35.06 -5.89 3.78
C GLY A 109 -34.93 -6.38 2.32
N GLY A 110 -33.93 -5.88 1.58
CA GLY A 110 -33.59 -6.35 0.24
C GLY A 110 -32.82 -7.66 0.25
N SER A 111 -32.83 -8.36 -0.89
CA SER A 111 -31.94 -9.51 -1.15
C SER A 111 -30.53 -9.06 -1.50
N LEU A 112 -29.54 -9.94 -1.34
CA LEU A 112 -28.14 -9.72 -1.71
C LEU A 112 -28.01 -9.39 -3.19
N SER A 113 -28.77 -10.07 -4.04
CA SER A 113 -28.84 -9.78 -5.48
C SER A 113 -29.31 -8.35 -5.77
N GLN A 114 -30.35 -7.88 -5.08
CA GLN A 114 -30.83 -6.50 -5.23
C GLN A 114 -29.81 -5.47 -4.73
N GLU A 115 -29.10 -5.75 -3.64
CA GLU A 115 -28.05 -4.86 -3.13
C GLU A 115 -26.82 -4.84 -4.05
N MET A 116 -26.47 -5.95 -4.70
CA MET A 116 -25.45 -5.98 -5.77
C MET A 116 -25.86 -5.14 -6.98
N GLU A 117 -27.12 -5.25 -7.44
CA GLU A 117 -27.66 -4.44 -8.55
C GLU A 117 -27.64 -2.94 -8.22
N ARG A 118 -27.91 -2.58 -6.96
CA ARG A 118 -27.80 -1.20 -6.45
C ARG A 118 -26.35 -0.72 -6.31
N GLY A 119 -25.38 -1.63 -6.36
CA GLY A 119 -23.96 -1.34 -6.19
C GLY A 119 -23.54 -1.14 -4.73
N ASN A 120 -24.28 -1.73 -3.79
CA ASN A 120 -24.03 -1.62 -2.35
C ASN A 120 -23.21 -2.78 -1.78
N ILE A 121 -22.84 -3.77 -2.59
CA ILE A 121 -22.05 -4.93 -2.14
C ILE A 121 -20.64 -4.86 -2.72
N PHE A 122 -19.65 -5.15 -1.89
CA PHE A 122 -18.23 -5.04 -2.21
C PHE A 122 -17.48 -6.26 -1.71
N VAL A 123 -16.36 -6.56 -2.38
CA VAL A 123 -15.51 -7.69 -2.02
C VAL A 123 -14.05 -7.25 -1.89
N VAL A 124 -13.37 -7.83 -0.90
CA VAL A 124 -11.91 -7.80 -0.77
C VAL A 124 -11.44 -9.25 -0.79
N ASP A 125 -10.50 -9.57 -1.66
CA ASP A 125 -10.08 -10.94 -1.95
C ASP A 125 -8.56 -11.02 -1.98
N TYR A 126 -8.02 -11.83 -1.08
CA TYR A 126 -6.58 -12.02 -0.89
C TYR A 126 -6.07 -13.31 -1.56
N GLN A 127 -6.69 -13.72 -2.67
CA GLN A 127 -6.35 -14.95 -3.41
C GLN A 127 -4.85 -15.13 -3.69
N LEU A 128 -4.09 -14.05 -3.89
CA LEU A 128 -2.64 -14.15 -4.15
C LEU A 128 -1.85 -14.81 -3.01
N LEU A 129 -2.38 -14.76 -1.78
CA LEU A 129 -1.79 -15.42 -0.61
C LEU A 129 -2.12 -16.91 -0.52
N ASP A 130 -3.03 -17.43 -1.35
CA ASP A 130 -3.52 -18.80 -1.23
C ASP A 130 -2.43 -19.83 -1.53
N GLY A 131 -2.37 -20.89 -0.71
CA GLY A 131 -1.37 -21.94 -0.82
C GLY A 131 0.05 -21.55 -0.44
N LEU A 132 0.31 -20.30 -0.03
CA LEU A 132 1.63 -19.89 0.46
C LEU A 132 1.92 -20.50 1.84
N THR A 133 3.17 -20.90 2.06
CA THR A 133 3.62 -21.41 3.35
C THR A 133 4.10 -20.26 4.23
N ALA A 134 3.44 -20.07 5.37
CA ALA A 134 3.81 -19.05 6.35
C ALA A 134 5.18 -19.34 6.99
N ASN A 135 5.91 -18.27 7.28
CA ASN A 135 7.26 -18.34 7.85
C ASN A 135 7.27 -18.79 9.32
N THR A 136 8.39 -19.36 9.76
CA THR A 136 8.70 -19.61 11.17
C THR A 136 9.48 -18.42 11.74
N VAL A 137 8.94 -17.75 12.77
CA VAL A 137 9.59 -16.61 13.42
C VAL A 137 9.90 -16.97 14.87
N ASN A 138 11.14 -16.76 15.29
CA ASN A 138 11.62 -17.12 16.63
C ASN A 138 11.37 -18.59 17.02
N GLY A 139 11.47 -19.50 16.04
CA GLY A 139 11.20 -20.94 16.25
C GLY A 139 9.73 -21.31 16.39
N LYS A 140 8.81 -20.36 16.14
CA LYS A 140 7.35 -20.60 16.16
C LYS A 140 6.75 -20.48 14.77
N GLN A 141 5.90 -21.44 14.42
CA GLN A 141 5.16 -21.42 13.17
C GLN A 141 4.14 -20.27 13.17
N ASN A 142 4.19 -19.41 12.14
CA ASN A 142 3.08 -18.49 11.87
C ASN A 142 2.06 -19.15 10.93
N TYR A 143 0.89 -18.56 10.82
CA TYR A 143 -0.16 -18.99 9.93
C TYR A 143 -0.58 -17.80 9.06
N LEU A 144 -0.79 -18.10 7.78
CA LEU A 144 -1.24 -17.16 6.76
C LEU A 144 -2.57 -17.66 6.22
N THR A 145 -3.44 -16.71 5.90
CA THR A 145 -4.76 -16.94 5.33
C THR A 145 -4.88 -16.17 4.02
N ALA A 146 -5.78 -16.62 3.15
CA ALA A 146 -6.14 -15.93 1.90
C ALA A 146 -7.64 -15.59 1.93
N PRO A 147 -8.06 -14.64 2.79
CA PRO A 147 -9.47 -14.43 3.06
C PRO A 147 -10.24 -13.81 1.89
N LEU A 148 -11.55 -14.03 1.92
CA LEU A 148 -12.56 -13.30 1.15
C LEU A 148 -13.44 -12.55 2.14
N VAL A 149 -13.65 -11.26 1.91
CA VAL A 149 -14.47 -10.38 2.75
C VAL A 149 -15.58 -9.81 1.90
N LEU A 150 -16.82 -9.94 2.35
CA LEU A 150 -17.98 -9.29 1.76
C LEU A 150 -18.37 -8.10 2.63
N LEU A 151 -18.58 -6.94 2.02
CA LEU A 151 -18.99 -5.72 2.70
C LEU A 151 -20.28 -5.16 2.09
N HIS A 152 -21.11 -4.56 2.95
CA HIS A 152 -22.28 -3.78 2.56
C HIS A 152 -22.02 -2.29 2.79
N LEU A 153 -22.35 -1.46 1.80
CA LEU A 153 -22.42 -0.01 1.92
C LEU A 153 -23.82 0.35 2.42
N ASN A 154 -23.86 0.82 3.65
CA ASN A 154 -25.11 1.08 4.34
C ASN A 154 -25.65 2.50 4.06
N CYS A 155 -26.87 2.81 4.51
CA CYS A 155 -27.51 4.11 4.27
C CYS A 155 -26.78 5.30 4.90
N ASN A 156 -25.86 5.05 5.84
CA ASN A 156 -25.01 6.04 6.47
C ASN A 156 -23.65 6.19 5.76
N SER A 157 -23.51 5.64 4.55
CA SER A 157 -22.28 5.66 3.76
C SER A 157 -21.09 4.97 4.46
N LYS A 158 -21.35 3.94 5.26
CA LYS A 158 -20.32 3.14 5.93
C LYS A 158 -20.24 1.76 5.30
N PHE A 159 -19.00 1.29 5.12
CA PHE A 159 -18.72 -0.08 4.71
C PHE A 159 -18.72 -0.96 5.96
N LEU A 160 -19.64 -1.91 6.01
CA LEU A 160 -19.77 -2.87 7.10
C LEU A 160 -19.40 -4.27 6.58
N PRO A 161 -18.43 -4.97 7.19
CA PRO A 161 -18.19 -6.38 6.89
C PRO A 161 -19.43 -7.21 7.26
N ILE A 162 -19.94 -7.99 6.31
CA ILE A 162 -21.11 -8.86 6.51
C ILE A 162 -20.77 -10.36 6.43
N ALA A 163 -19.65 -10.70 5.80
CA ALA A 163 -19.15 -12.08 5.76
C ALA A 163 -17.62 -12.12 5.63
N ILE A 164 -16.98 -13.08 6.30
CA ILE A 164 -15.55 -13.37 6.17
C ILE A 164 -15.35 -14.88 6.03
N GLN A 165 -14.68 -15.31 4.95
CA GLN A 165 -14.19 -16.67 4.77
C GLN A 165 -12.66 -16.63 4.76
N LEU A 166 -11.98 -17.42 5.62
CA LEU A 166 -10.54 -17.24 5.86
C LEU A 166 -9.63 -17.92 4.83
N LYS A 167 -10.15 -18.86 4.05
CA LYS A 167 -9.42 -19.52 2.95
C LYS A 167 -10.22 -19.45 1.66
N GLN A 168 -9.55 -19.63 0.53
CA GLN A 168 -10.18 -19.60 -0.78
C GLN A 168 -11.13 -20.77 -1.03
N SER A 169 -10.81 -21.97 -0.53
CA SER A 169 -11.64 -23.17 -0.75
C SER A 169 -12.70 -23.33 0.34
N PRO A 170 -14.01 -23.35 0.01
CA PRO A 170 -15.05 -23.56 0.99
C PRO A 170 -15.03 -24.99 1.54
N GLY A 171 -15.47 -25.19 2.78
CA GLY A 171 -15.56 -26.52 3.39
C GLY A 171 -15.87 -26.48 4.88
N GLU A 172 -16.14 -27.64 5.48
CA GLU A 172 -16.51 -27.75 6.91
C GLU A 172 -15.45 -27.16 7.86
N SER A 173 -14.17 -27.17 7.45
CA SER A 173 -13.04 -26.60 8.22
C SER A 173 -12.68 -25.15 7.82
N ASN A 174 -13.52 -24.50 7.01
CA ASN A 174 -13.39 -23.11 6.57
C ASN A 174 -14.79 -22.46 6.54
N PRO A 175 -15.40 -22.22 7.71
CA PRO A 175 -16.73 -21.62 7.77
C PRO A 175 -16.70 -20.17 7.29
N VAL A 176 -17.88 -19.68 6.90
CA VAL A 176 -18.12 -18.24 6.74
C VAL A 176 -18.49 -17.67 8.11
N PHE A 177 -17.67 -16.75 8.61
CA PHE A 177 -17.94 -15.98 9.81
C PHE A 177 -18.80 -14.77 9.47
N VAL A 178 -19.69 -14.41 10.39
CA VAL A 178 -20.62 -13.28 10.23
C VAL A 178 -20.71 -12.46 11.54
N PRO A 179 -21.13 -11.17 11.48
CA PRO A 179 -21.17 -10.31 12.67
C PRO A 179 -22.01 -10.78 13.87
N GLN A 180 -22.97 -11.70 13.70
CA GLN A 180 -23.72 -12.28 14.82
C GLN A 180 -23.10 -13.55 15.44
N ASP A 181 -21.98 -14.03 14.91
CA ASP A 181 -21.20 -15.05 15.60
C ASP A 181 -20.69 -14.50 16.95
N LEU A 182 -20.16 -15.37 17.81
CA LEU A 182 -19.62 -14.92 19.10
C LEU A 182 -18.57 -13.84 18.87
N GLU A 183 -18.54 -12.83 19.76
CA GLU A 183 -17.61 -11.68 19.62
C GLU A 183 -16.16 -12.12 19.37
N ALA A 184 -15.72 -13.18 20.07
CA ALA A 184 -14.38 -13.74 19.90
C ALA A 184 -14.16 -14.39 18.53
N ASP A 185 -15.15 -15.07 17.95
CA ASP A 185 -15.05 -15.66 16.61
C ASP A 185 -14.95 -14.56 15.55
N TRP A 186 -15.88 -13.58 15.61
CA TRP A 186 -15.93 -12.48 14.65
C TRP A 186 -14.67 -11.61 14.70
N LEU A 187 -14.21 -11.27 15.91
CA LEU A 187 -12.98 -10.50 16.08
C LEU A 187 -11.76 -11.29 15.59
N THR A 188 -11.68 -12.60 15.86
CA THR A 188 -10.60 -13.45 15.35
C THR A 188 -10.59 -13.48 13.82
N ALA A 189 -11.75 -13.64 13.17
CA ALA A 189 -11.86 -13.63 11.71
C ALA A 189 -11.37 -12.29 11.13
N LYS A 190 -11.79 -11.15 11.70
CA LYS A 190 -11.29 -9.82 11.31
C LYS A 190 -9.78 -9.68 11.52
N THR A 191 -9.23 -10.21 12.62
CA THR A 191 -7.78 -10.18 12.88
C THR A 191 -6.98 -10.96 11.83
N PHE A 192 -7.47 -12.13 11.38
CA PHE A 192 -6.82 -12.86 10.28
C PHE A 192 -6.87 -12.08 8.96
N VAL A 193 -7.98 -11.38 8.67
CA VAL A 193 -8.04 -10.47 7.52
C VAL A 193 -7.02 -9.35 7.64
N ARG A 194 -6.91 -8.70 8.81
CA ARG A 194 -5.92 -7.63 9.02
C ARG A 194 -4.48 -8.13 8.90
N SER A 195 -4.21 -9.39 9.27
CA SER A 195 -2.89 -10.01 9.06
C SER A 195 -2.60 -10.24 7.57
N ALA A 196 -3.59 -10.73 6.82
CA ALA A 196 -3.49 -10.89 5.36
C ALA A 196 -3.33 -9.54 4.65
N ASP A 197 -4.07 -8.52 5.08
CA ASP A 197 -3.96 -7.15 4.57
C ASP A 197 -2.58 -6.54 4.81
N PHE A 198 -2.00 -6.76 6.00
CA PHE A 198 -0.64 -6.33 6.28
C PHE A 198 0.38 -7.01 5.34
N ALA A 199 0.24 -8.32 5.10
CA ALA A 199 1.14 -9.05 4.21
C ALA A 199 1.01 -8.61 2.74
N ASP A 200 -0.22 -8.44 2.24
CA ASP A 200 -0.46 -7.93 0.89
C ASP A 200 0.02 -6.47 0.76
N HIS A 201 -0.30 -5.62 1.73
CA HIS A 201 0.15 -4.22 1.77
C HIS A 201 1.67 -4.11 1.63
N GLU A 202 2.44 -4.74 2.51
CA GLU A 202 3.89 -4.53 2.56
C GLU A 202 4.57 -5.04 1.29
N LEU A 203 4.11 -6.17 0.74
CA LEU A 203 4.78 -6.81 -0.39
C LEU A 203 4.24 -6.39 -1.76
N ARG A 204 2.93 -6.17 -1.87
CA ARG A 204 2.27 -5.80 -3.13
C ARG A 204 2.13 -4.29 -3.26
N SER A 205 1.28 -3.67 -2.43
CA SER A 205 0.94 -2.25 -2.58
C SER A 205 2.10 -1.31 -2.28
N HIS A 206 2.94 -1.65 -1.31
CA HIS A 206 4.10 -0.87 -0.92
C HIS A 206 5.36 -1.32 -1.68
N PHE A 207 5.93 -2.49 -1.39
CA PHE A 207 7.21 -2.88 -1.98
C PHE A 207 7.15 -3.07 -3.50
N MET A 208 6.31 -3.95 -4.03
CA MET A 208 6.30 -4.22 -5.47
C MET A 208 5.82 -3.01 -6.28
N HIS A 209 4.63 -2.50 -5.98
CA HIS A 209 3.98 -1.47 -6.80
C HIS A 209 4.66 -0.10 -6.71
N THR A 210 5.33 0.24 -5.59
CA THR A 210 6.04 1.52 -5.49
C THR A 210 7.55 1.36 -5.57
N HIS A 211 8.19 0.58 -4.69
CA HIS A 211 9.65 0.49 -4.67
C HIS A 211 10.20 -0.20 -5.92
N VAL A 212 9.78 -1.43 -6.20
CA VAL A 212 10.33 -2.21 -7.32
C VAL A 212 9.96 -1.59 -8.67
N MET A 213 8.74 -1.08 -8.83
CA MET A 213 8.36 -0.39 -10.07
C MET A 213 9.09 0.95 -10.22
N SER A 214 9.23 1.75 -9.15
CA SER A 214 10.01 2.99 -9.22
C SER A 214 11.48 2.69 -9.46
N GLU A 215 12.03 1.63 -8.87
CA GLU A 215 13.38 1.15 -9.17
C GLU A 215 13.46 0.68 -10.62
N LEU A 216 12.50 -0.06 -11.16
CA LEU A 216 12.53 -0.46 -12.57
C LEU A 216 12.52 0.77 -13.50
N PHE A 217 11.68 1.77 -13.22
CA PHE A 217 11.66 3.01 -13.99
C PHE A 217 12.96 3.79 -13.84
N ALA A 218 13.45 3.91 -12.60
CA ALA A 218 14.71 4.54 -12.28
C ALA A 218 15.90 3.76 -12.81
N MET A 219 15.85 2.44 -12.95
CA MET A 219 16.93 1.61 -13.44
C MET A 219 16.86 1.47 -14.96
N ALA A 220 15.71 1.46 -15.62
CA ALA A 220 15.67 1.64 -17.07
C ALA A 220 16.18 3.05 -17.47
N THR A 221 16.00 4.02 -16.57
CA THR A 221 16.65 5.33 -16.65
C THR A 221 18.14 5.23 -16.38
N LEU A 222 18.48 4.64 -15.23
CA LEU A 222 19.78 4.75 -14.59
C LEU A 222 20.73 3.66 -14.98
N ARG A 223 20.34 2.47 -15.52
CA ARG A 223 21.15 1.32 -16.06
C ARG A 223 21.79 1.59 -17.40
N ASN A 224 21.64 2.83 -17.81
CA ASN A 224 22.79 3.71 -17.92
C ASN A 224 23.65 3.84 -16.61
N PHE A 225 23.93 2.78 -15.75
CA PHE A 225 24.42 2.66 -14.30
C PHE A 225 23.59 1.89 -13.15
N PRO A 226 24.19 1.24 -12.08
CA PRO A 226 23.57 0.10 -11.31
C PRO A 226 23.50 0.08 -9.72
N MET A 227 22.76 -0.91 -9.08
CA MET A 227 22.56 -1.17 -7.58
C MET A 227 21.75 -2.47 -7.09
N VAL A 228 21.59 -2.78 -5.74
CA VAL A 228 20.75 -3.85 -4.99
C VAL A 228 20.37 -3.56 -3.46
N HIS A 229 19.24 -4.12 -2.83
CA HIS A 229 18.59 -3.77 -1.48
C HIS A 229 18.12 -4.90 -0.44
N PRO A 230 17.95 -4.64 0.91
CA PRO A 230 17.69 -5.59 2.06
C PRO A 230 16.28 -5.90 2.72
N LEU A 231 15.09 -5.78 2.11
CA LEU A 231 13.76 -5.99 2.78
C LEU A 231 13.35 -7.46 3.18
N TYR A 232 14.29 -8.40 3.34
CA TYR A 232 14.03 -9.85 3.22
C TYR A 232 13.63 -10.63 4.50
N LYS A 233 13.71 -10.07 5.73
CA LYS A 233 13.98 -10.90 6.93
C LYS A 233 12.88 -11.09 8.01
N TYR A 234 11.81 -10.28 8.10
CA TYR A 234 11.00 -10.22 9.35
C TYR A 234 9.47 -10.36 9.23
N THR A 235 8.94 -10.73 8.08
CA THR A 235 7.48 -10.83 7.81
C THR A 235 6.98 -12.28 7.78
N ALA A 236 5.68 -12.52 8.03
CA ALA A 236 5.06 -13.86 7.90
C ALA A 236 5.17 -14.41 6.47
N VAL A 237 5.22 -13.52 5.48
CA VAL A 237 5.66 -13.80 4.12
C VAL A 237 7.09 -13.29 3.99
N GLY A 238 8.07 -14.11 4.38
CA GLY A 238 9.50 -13.81 4.31
C GLY A 238 10.28 -14.97 3.66
N GLY A 239 11.54 -14.77 3.30
CA GLY A 239 12.34 -15.82 2.67
C GLY A 239 11.83 -16.21 1.27
N ASP A 240 11.86 -17.51 0.95
CA ASP A 240 11.40 -18.07 -0.33
C ASP A 240 9.91 -17.76 -0.61
N THR A 241 9.06 -17.70 0.43
CA THR A 241 7.64 -17.37 0.30
C THR A 241 7.44 -15.93 -0.20
N ALA A 242 8.30 -14.99 0.21
CA ALA A 242 8.25 -13.62 -0.31
C ALA A 242 8.61 -13.57 -1.80
N LEU A 243 9.61 -14.35 -2.23
CA LEU A 243 9.95 -14.45 -3.66
C LEU A 243 8.81 -15.05 -4.49
N GLU A 244 8.15 -16.09 -3.97
CA GLU A 244 6.99 -16.69 -4.63
C GLU A 244 5.82 -15.70 -4.73
N PHE A 245 5.48 -15.01 -3.65
CA PHE A 245 4.41 -14.00 -3.66
C PHE A 245 4.73 -12.85 -4.60
N LEU A 246 5.96 -12.31 -4.56
CA LEU A 246 6.41 -11.26 -5.48
C LEU A 246 6.37 -11.73 -6.93
N GLY A 247 6.69 -13.00 -7.20
CA GLY A 247 6.54 -13.61 -8.52
C GLY A 247 5.08 -13.62 -9.00
N ARG A 248 4.14 -13.96 -8.12
CA ARG A 248 2.69 -13.94 -8.42
C ARG A 248 2.16 -12.51 -8.62
N VAL A 249 2.56 -11.56 -7.78
CA VAL A 249 2.19 -10.14 -7.92
C VAL A 249 2.74 -9.59 -9.24
N SER A 250 4.00 -9.87 -9.55
CA SER A 250 4.60 -9.45 -10.84
C SER A 250 3.85 -10.05 -12.03
N ALA A 251 3.40 -11.29 -11.93
CA ALA A 251 2.61 -11.92 -12.99
C ALA A 251 1.21 -11.30 -13.15
N SER A 252 0.56 -10.91 -12.04
CA SER A 252 -0.79 -10.33 -12.06
C SER A 252 -0.83 -8.82 -12.31
N LEU A 253 0.30 -8.11 -12.20
CA LEU A 253 0.39 -6.67 -12.41
C LEU A 253 0.02 -6.27 -13.84
N THR A 254 -0.92 -5.34 -13.97
CA THR A 254 -1.32 -4.71 -15.22
C THR A 254 -1.03 -3.21 -15.21
N TYR A 255 -0.96 -2.59 -16.39
CA TYR A 255 -0.74 -1.15 -16.54
C TYR A 255 -1.87 -0.33 -15.90
N ARG A 256 -3.11 -0.85 -15.95
CA ARG A 256 -4.26 -0.28 -15.27
C ARG A 256 -4.04 -0.13 -13.76
N ASP A 257 -3.42 -1.12 -13.12
CA ASP A 257 -3.22 -1.12 -11.66
C ASP A 257 -2.27 0.00 -11.20
N LEU A 258 -1.44 0.53 -12.12
CA LEU A 258 -0.55 1.66 -11.85
C LEU A 258 -1.16 3.01 -12.24
N CYS A 259 -2.25 3.01 -13.01
CA CYS A 259 -2.93 4.23 -13.44
C CYS A 259 -4.17 4.45 -12.56
N LEU A 260 -4.05 5.32 -11.54
CA LEU A 260 -5.09 5.49 -10.52
C LEU A 260 -6.51 5.70 -11.10
N PRO A 261 -6.75 6.54 -12.13
CA PRO A 261 -8.08 6.69 -12.69
C PRO A 261 -8.66 5.38 -13.26
N ASP A 262 -7.83 4.61 -13.94
CA ASP A 262 -8.24 3.35 -14.57
C ASP A 262 -8.42 2.24 -13.54
N ASP A 263 -7.58 2.20 -12.49
CA ASP A 263 -7.75 1.28 -11.35
C ASP A 263 -9.07 1.56 -10.60
N ILE A 264 -9.33 2.81 -10.23
CA ILE A 264 -10.56 3.22 -9.54
C ILE A 264 -11.81 2.84 -10.34
N THR A 265 -11.79 3.15 -11.64
CA THR A 265 -12.89 2.80 -12.56
C THR A 265 -13.00 1.28 -12.70
N GLY A 266 -11.87 0.59 -12.86
CA GLY A 266 -11.80 -0.86 -13.04
C GLY A 266 -12.32 -1.64 -11.84
N ARG A 267 -12.17 -1.10 -10.62
CA ARG A 267 -12.74 -1.64 -9.38
C ARG A 267 -14.19 -1.22 -9.14
N GLY A 268 -14.74 -0.30 -9.95
CA GLY A 268 -16.09 0.23 -9.82
C GLY A 268 -16.27 1.15 -8.62
N MET A 269 -15.24 1.94 -8.29
CA MET A 269 -15.17 2.71 -7.05
C MET A 269 -15.34 4.23 -7.26
N ASP A 270 -15.76 4.68 -8.44
CA ASP A 270 -15.83 6.11 -8.84
C ASP A 270 -16.72 6.97 -7.95
N ALA A 271 -17.88 6.45 -7.56
CA ALA A 271 -18.95 7.23 -6.92
C ALA A 271 -19.08 6.97 -5.41
N ILE A 272 -18.13 6.25 -4.81
CA ILE A 272 -18.19 5.86 -3.40
C ILE A 272 -17.98 7.07 -2.47
N PRO A 273 -18.92 7.41 -1.57
CA PRO A 273 -18.76 8.51 -0.63
C PRO A 273 -17.66 8.20 0.40
N GLY A 274 -16.91 9.23 0.81
CA GLY A 274 -15.91 9.11 1.87
C GLY A 274 -14.66 8.30 1.50
N TYR A 275 -14.39 8.11 0.20
CA TYR A 275 -13.19 7.44 -0.31
C TYR A 275 -12.09 8.48 -0.59
N TYR A 276 -11.44 8.95 0.47
CA TYR A 276 -10.56 10.11 0.41
C TYR A 276 -9.23 9.84 -0.32
N TYR A 277 -8.72 8.60 -0.25
CA TYR A 277 -7.59 8.18 -1.09
C TYR A 277 -7.88 8.40 -2.58
N ARG A 278 -9.06 7.99 -3.06
CA ARG A 278 -9.50 8.25 -4.43
C ARG A 278 -9.59 9.74 -4.69
N ASP A 279 -10.33 10.47 -3.86
CA ASP A 279 -10.65 11.87 -4.11
C ASP A 279 -9.40 12.75 -4.19
N ASP A 280 -8.46 12.57 -3.26
CA ASP A 280 -7.21 13.33 -3.25
C ASP A 280 -6.25 12.81 -4.33
N GLY A 281 -6.18 11.49 -4.51
CA GLY A 281 -5.32 10.85 -5.50
C GLY A 281 -5.66 11.24 -6.93
N LEU A 282 -6.95 11.25 -7.30
CA LEU A 282 -7.39 11.65 -8.65
C LEU A 282 -7.09 13.14 -8.92
N ARG A 283 -7.19 13.99 -7.90
CA ARG A 283 -6.81 15.40 -8.01
C ARG A 283 -5.30 15.58 -8.16
N LEU A 284 -4.49 14.81 -7.41
CA LEU A 284 -3.04 14.79 -7.61
C LEU A 284 -2.66 14.28 -9.00
N TRP A 285 -3.30 13.21 -9.46
CA TRP A 285 -3.12 12.67 -10.81
C TRP A 285 -3.38 13.74 -11.87
N ASP A 286 -4.51 14.44 -11.81
CA ASP A 286 -4.82 15.54 -12.74
C ASP A 286 -3.77 16.67 -12.70
N ILE A 287 -3.36 17.09 -11.51
CA ILE A 287 -2.36 18.15 -11.34
C ILE A 287 -1.02 17.74 -11.95
N ILE A 288 -0.56 16.51 -11.69
CA ILE A 288 0.67 15.95 -12.28
C ILE A 288 0.50 15.84 -13.79
N HIS A 289 -0.63 15.30 -14.26
CA HIS A 289 -0.88 15.11 -15.69
C HIS A 289 -0.85 16.43 -16.46
N ARG A 290 -1.52 17.47 -15.96
CA ARG A 290 -1.50 18.81 -16.59
C ARG A 290 -0.10 19.42 -16.62
N TYR A 291 0.71 19.21 -15.56
CA TYR A 291 2.11 19.63 -15.55
C TYR A 291 2.92 18.91 -16.64
N ILE A 292 2.79 17.59 -16.74
CA ILE A 292 3.50 16.78 -17.73
C ILE A 292 3.06 17.08 -19.16
N VAL A 293 1.76 17.24 -19.41
CA VAL A 293 1.25 17.69 -20.71
C VAL A 293 1.85 19.04 -21.10
N GLY A 294 1.95 19.98 -20.16
CA GLY A 294 2.56 21.29 -20.41
C GLY A 294 4.05 21.21 -20.76
N VAL A 295 4.81 20.37 -20.05
CA VAL A 295 6.25 20.18 -20.31
C VAL A 295 6.49 19.40 -21.60
N VAL A 296 5.78 18.30 -21.84
CA VAL A 296 5.97 17.45 -23.03
C VAL A 296 5.60 18.20 -24.31
N ASN A 297 4.49 18.95 -24.33
CA ASN A 297 4.09 19.76 -25.50
C ASN A 297 5.08 20.88 -25.84
N HIS A 298 5.95 21.27 -24.89
CA HIS A 298 7.02 22.21 -25.18
C HIS A 298 8.12 21.59 -26.04
N TYR A 299 8.42 20.30 -25.84
CA TYR A 299 9.50 19.58 -26.53
C TYR A 299 9.02 18.73 -27.73
N TYR A 300 7.77 18.27 -27.72
CA TYR A 300 7.16 17.48 -28.78
C TYR A 300 5.96 18.24 -29.35
N HIS A 301 5.95 18.52 -30.64
CA HIS A 301 4.89 19.30 -31.29
C HIS A 301 3.91 18.44 -32.09
N SER A 302 4.26 17.17 -32.32
CA SER A 302 3.44 16.19 -33.01
C SER A 302 3.70 14.78 -32.51
N ASP A 303 2.76 13.87 -32.76
CA ASP A 303 2.94 12.44 -32.48
C ASP A 303 4.13 11.86 -33.27
N ASP A 304 4.43 12.40 -34.46
CA ASP A 304 5.60 12.02 -35.25
C ASP A 304 6.93 12.34 -34.56
N ASP A 305 6.98 13.36 -33.69
CA ASP A 305 8.18 13.65 -32.90
C ASP A 305 8.41 12.56 -31.84
N VAL A 306 7.34 12.09 -31.20
CA VAL A 306 7.37 10.99 -30.22
C VAL A 306 7.77 9.67 -30.88
N ILE A 307 7.20 9.37 -32.05
CA ILE A 307 7.50 8.14 -32.80
C ILE A 307 8.96 8.10 -33.26
N ARG A 308 9.52 9.26 -33.66
CA ARG A 308 10.90 9.36 -34.17
C ARG A 308 11.97 9.44 -33.09
N ASP A 309 11.60 9.68 -31.83
CA ASP A 309 12.57 9.72 -30.73
C ASP A 309 13.03 8.30 -30.36
N SER A 310 14.17 7.89 -30.91
CA SER A 310 14.75 6.57 -30.67
C SER A 310 15.18 6.33 -29.22
N GLU A 311 15.53 7.38 -28.48
CA GLU A 311 15.91 7.26 -27.06
C GLU A 311 14.66 6.95 -26.22
N LEU A 312 13.56 7.66 -26.50
CA LEU A 312 12.28 7.42 -25.85
C LEU A 312 11.72 6.03 -26.16
N GLN A 313 11.82 5.56 -27.41
CA GLN A 313 11.40 4.20 -27.77
C GLN A 313 12.28 3.14 -27.09
N SER A 314 13.58 3.40 -26.95
CA SER A 314 14.50 2.50 -26.24
C SER A 314 14.17 2.43 -24.74
N TRP A 315 13.83 3.56 -24.13
CA TRP A 315 13.46 3.64 -22.72
C TRP A 315 12.23 2.78 -22.40
N ILE A 316 11.15 2.90 -23.18
CA ILE A 316 9.98 2.04 -22.95
C ILE A 316 10.28 0.57 -23.25
N HIS A 317 11.03 0.28 -24.30
CA HIS A 317 11.43 -1.10 -24.61
C HIS A 317 12.20 -1.75 -23.44
N GLU A 318 13.11 -1.02 -22.80
CA GLU A 318 13.87 -1.51 -21.65
C GLU A 318 12.97 -1.81 -20.44
N ILE A 319 12.05 -0.91 -20.10
CA ILE A 319 11.05 -1.11 -19.04
C ILE A 319 10.25 -2.38 -19.29
N ILE A 320 9.80 -2.59 -20.53
CA ILE A 320 8.97 -3.73 -20.90
C ILE A 320 9.75 -5.05 -20.83
N VAL A 321 10.98 -5.06 -21.33
CA VAL A 321 11.82 -6.27 -21.39
C VAL A 321 12.32 -6.67 -20.00
N PHE A 322 12.95 -5.75 -19.26
CA PHE A 322 13.49 -6.09 -17.93
C PHE A 322 12.41 -6.21 -16.87
N GLY A 323 11.33 -5.44 -16.98
CA GLY A 323 10.17 -5.58 -16.10
C GLY A 323 9.32 -6.81 -16.38
N ARG A 324 9.56 -7.53 -17.50
CA ARG A 324 8.71 -8.62 -17.98
C ARG A 324 7.23 -8.19 -18.08
N LEU A 325 7.01 -7.02 -18.67
CA LEU A 325 5.70 -6.37 -18.77
C LEU A 325 5.09 -6.49 -20.18
N GLY A 326 5.79 -7.14 -21.12
CA GLY A 326 5.41 -7.19 -22.55
C GLY A 326 4.29 -8.16 -22.92
N ASP A 327 3.72 -8.87 -21.94
CA ASP A 327 2.53 -9.70 -22.12
C ASP A 327 1.34 -8.80 -22.49
N GLU A 328 0.58 -9.17 -23.52
CA GLU A 328 -0.57 -8.40 -23.99
C GLU A 328 -1.65 -8.24 -22.91
N ASN A 329 -1.80 -9.24 -22.03
CA ASN A 329 -2.77 -9.19 -20.93
C ASN A 329 -2.42 -8.14 -19.87
N LYS A 330 -1.16 -7.70 -19.82
CA LYS A 330 -0.72 -6.65 -18.88
C LYS A 330 -1.00 -5.24 -19.38
N GLY A 331 -1.21 -5.06 -20.70
CA GLY A 331 -1.65 -3.78 -21.27
C GLY A 331 -0.63 -2.63 -21.27
N PHE A 332 0.65 -2.89 -20.98
CA PHE A 332 1.67 -1.84 -21.06
C PHE A 332 1.99 -1.46 -22.51
N PRO A 333 2.27 -0.17 -22.81
CA PRO A 333 2.70 0.24 -24.14
C PRO A 333 4.06 -0.37 -24.47
N LYS A 334 4.18 -1.00 -25.65
CA LYS A 334 5.46 -1.56 -26.15
C LYS A 334 6.32 -0.50 -26.85
N THR A 335 5.66 0.54 -27.36
CA THR A 335 6.23 1.72 -28.01
C THR A 335 5.33 2.91 -27.70
N PHE A 336 5.86 4.13 -27.83
CA PHE A 336 5.04 5.34 -27.77
C PHE A 336 4.66 5.79 -29.18
N THR A 337 3.36 5.92 -29.42
CA THR A 337 2.83 6.35 -30.73
C THR A 337 2.17 7.72 -30.71
N SER A 338 2.02 8.34 -29.53
CA SER A 338 1.42 9.66 -29.40
C SER A 338 1.91 10.41 -28.16
N ILE A 339 1.78 11.73 -28.19
CA ILE A 339 2.00 12.62 -27.04
C ILE A 339 1.05 12.25 -25.88
N SER A 340 -0.19 11.90 -26.20
CA SER A 340 -1.18 11.49 -25.19
C SER A 340 -0.73 10.23 -24.43
N GLN A 341 -0.26 9.21 -25.15
CA GLN A 341 0.24 7.98 -24.53
C GLN A 341 1.50 8.23 -23.70
N LEU A 342 2.44 9.04 -24.21
CA LEU A 342 3.65 9.42 -23.49
C LEU A 342 3.34 10.16 -22.19
N THR A 343 2.52 11.21 -22.27
CA THR A 343 2.17 12.03 -21.10
C THR A 343 1.42 11.22 -20.04
N TYR A 344 0.53 10.31 -20.44
CA TYR A 344 -0.17 9.43 -19.51
C TYR A 344 0.79 8.45 -18.82
N PHE A 345 1.73 7.86 -19.56
CA PHE A 345 2.74 6.97 -19.00
C PHE A 345 3.70 7.70 -18.04
N VAL A 346 4.18 8.89 -18.39
CA VAL A 346 5.05 9.67 -17.51
C VAL A 346 4.30 10.14 -16.25
N THR A 347 3.00 10.46 -16.38
CA THR A 347 2.13 10.75 -15.23
C THR A 347 2.07 9.55 -14.29
N MET A 348 1.86 8.35 -14.83
CA MET A 348 1.88 7.10 -14.06
C MET A 348 3.19 6.94 -13.29
N VAL A 349 4.34 7.11 -13.94
CA VAL A 349 5.66 6.98 -13.30
C VAL A 349 5.81 7.95 -12.13
N ILE A 350 5.51 9.23 -12.34
CA ILE A 350 5.67 10.26 -11.30
C ILE A 350 4.66 10.04 -10.17
N PHE A 351 3.41 9.70 -10.49
CA PHE A 351 2.38 9.44 -9.49
C PHE A 351 2.78 8.26 -8.59
N ASN A 352 3.27 7.16 -9.16
CA ASN A 352 3.66 5.99 -8.39
C ASN A 352 4.89 6.23 -7.51
N ALA A 353 5.86 7.00 -8.02
CA ALA A 353 7.07 7.35 -7.28
C ALA A 353 6.84 8.40 -6.17
N SER A 354 5.70 9.10 -6.16
CA SER A 354 5.39 10.16 -5.19
C SER A 354 4.09 9.88 -4.43
N ALA A 355 2.96 10.22 -5.00
CA ALA A 355 1.64 10.16 -4.38
C ALA A 355 1.25 8.75 -3.94
N GLN A 356 1.45 7.73 -4.79
CA GLN A 356 1.08 6.36 -4.43
C GLN A 356 1.92 5.85 -3.25
N HIS A 357 3.24 6.03 -3.30
CA HIS A 357 4.14 5.68 -2.18
C HIS A 357 3.74 6.42 -0.91
N ALA A 358 3.52 7.73 -0.97
CA ALA A 358 3.07 8.50 0.19
C ALA A 358 1.76 7.95 0.79
N ALA A 359 0.77 7.61 -0.04
CA ALA A 359 -0.51 7.07 0.42
C ALA A 359 -0.37 5.73 1.16
N VAL A 360 0.51 4.83 0.70
CA VAL A 360 0.69 3.50 1.29
C VAL A 360 1.80 3.43 2.34
N ASN A 361 2.70 4.41 2.39
CA ASN A 361 3.82 4.45 3.34
C ASN A 361 3.54 5.33 4.56
N ASN A 362 3.02 6.55 4.36
CA ASN A 362 2.86 7.51 5.46
C ASN A 362 1.79 7.10 6.48
N ALA A 363 0.86 6.22 6.09
CA ALA A 363 -0.19 5.69 6.95
C ALA A 363 0.24 4.51 7.84
N GLN A 364 1.43 3.92 7.63
CA GLN A 364 1.82 2.69 8.31
C GLN A 364 1.86 2.87 9.84
N LEU A 365 2.52 3.93 10.36
CA LEU A 365 2.62 4.11 11.81
C LEU A 365 1.25 4.31 12.49
N ASP A 366 0.33 5.00 11.82
CA ASP A 366 -1.00 5.29 12.37
C ASP A 366 -1.84 4.01 12.51
N TYR A 367 -1.86 3.18 11.46
CA TYR A 367 -2.72 2.00 11.39
C TYR A 367 -2.05 0.73 11.92
N PHE A 368 -0.74 0.59 11.73
CA PHE A 368 0.01 -0.60 12.15
C PHE A 368 0.70 -0.41 13.51
N GLY A 369 0.73 0.83 14.02
CA GLY A 369 1.24 1.14 15.36
C GLY A 369 0.50 0.44 16.50
N TRP A 370 -0.73 -0.03 16.25
CA TRP A 370 -1.51 -0.88 17.15
C TRP A 370 -1.57 -2.31 16.60
N MET A 371 -0.72 -3.20 17.12
CA MET A 371 -0.53 -4.56 16.60
C MET A 371 -1.83 -5.35 16.39
N PRO A 372 -2.84 -5.33 17.28
CA PRO A 372 -4.09 -6.06 17.04
C PRO A 372 -4.84 -5.63 15.77
N ASN A 373 -4.62 -4.40 15.29
CA ASN A 373 -5.18 -3.90 14.02
C ASN A 373 -4.36 -4.29 12.78
N ALA A 374 -3.10 -4.70 12.93
CA ALA A 374 -2.27 -5.15 11.82
C ALA A 374 -1.19 -6.14 12.31
N PRO A 375 -1.57 -7.37 12.70
CA PRO A 375 -0.61 -8.34 13.19
C PRO A 375 0.24 -8.86 12.03
N VAL A 376 1.57 -8.76 12.19
CA VAL A 376 2.55 -9.18 11.16
C VAL A 376 2.62 -10.69 10.92
N GLY A 377 1.93 -11.46 11.75
CA GLY A 377 1.78 -12.90 11.68
C GLY A 377 0.96 -13.39 12.87
N LEU A 378 0.36 -14.57 12.74
CA LEU A 378 -0.43 -15.20 13.81
C LEU A 378 0.14 -16.58 14.12
N GLN A 379 0.33 -16.91 15.41
CA GLN A 379 1.01 -18.10 15.91
C GLN A 379 0.06 -19.28 16.19
N ARG A 380 -1.22 -19.16 15.81
CA ARG A 380 -2.22 -20.23 15.85
C ARG A 380 -2.90 -20.39 14.50
N PRO A 381 -3.35 -21.60 14.13
CA PRO A 381 -4.07 -21.82 12.89
C PRO A 381 -5.39 -21.04 12.87
N PRO A 382 -5.90 -20.70 11.68
CA PRO A 382 -7.23 -20.10 11.55
C PRO A 382 -8.31 -21.03 12.15
N PRO A 383 -9.35 -20.47 12.78
CA PRO A 383 -10.43 -21.26 13.37
C PRO A 383 -11.10 -22.14 12.32
N ALA A 384 -11.28 -23.43 12.64
CA ALA A 384 -11.86 -24.42 11.75
C ALA A 384 -13.39 -24.54 11.89
N CYS A 385 -13.99 -23.96 12.91
CA CYS A 385 -15.43 -23.95 13.12
C CYS A 385 -15.87 -22.67 13.82
N ARG A 386 -17.18 -22.39 13.81
CA ARG A 386 -17.78 -21.30 14.60
C ARG A 386 -17.97 -21.75 16.05
N GLY A 387 -17.94 -20.82 17.00
CA GLY A 387 -18.10 -21.09 18.42
C GLY A 387 -16.84 -21.63 19.11
N CYS A 388 -15.67 -21.61 18.47
CA CYS A 388 -14.44 -22.20 19.01
C CYS A 388 -13.43 -21.17 19.53
N CYS A 389 -13.60 -19.89 19.20
CA CYS A 389 -12.69 -18.84 19.64
C CYS A 389 -13.08 -18.32 21.03
N THR A 390 -12.06 -17.92 21.79
CA THR A 390 -12.16 -17.16 23.03
C THR A 390 -11.22 -15.97 22.96
N GLU A 391 -11.43 -14.96 23.80
CA GLU A 391 -10.47 -13.84 23.88
C GLU A 391 -9.06 -14.34 24.20
N ARG A 392 -8.94 -15.35 25.06
CA ARG A 392 -7.64 -15.98 25.37
C ARG A 392 -7.00 -16.63 24.15
N SER A 393 -7.75 -17.36 23.33
CA SER A 393 -7.18 -17.99 22.13
C SER A 393 -6.74 -16.97 21.09
N LEU A 394 -7.45 -15.83 20.99
CA LEU A 394 -7.03 -14.71 20.14
C LEU A 394 -5.73 -14.08 20.66
N LEU A 395 -5.64 -13.80 21.97
CA LEU A 395 -4.41 -13.28 22.57
C LEU A 395 -3.21 -14.22 22.38
N ASP A 396 -3.44 -15.52 22.54
CA ASP A 396 -2.41 -16.55 22.33
C ASP A 396 -2.04 -16.73 20.84
N SER A 397 -2.83 -16.18 19.90
CA SER A 397 -2.53 -16.19 18.47
C SER A 397 -1.64 -15.04 18.03
N PHE A 398 -1.55 -13.96 18.80
CA PHE A 398 -0.72 -12.81 18.43
C PHE A 398 0.78 -13.14 18.41
N PRO A 399 1.57 -12.37 17.64
CA PRO A 399 3.01 -12.57 17.59
C PRO A 399 3.63 -12.30 18.98
N ASP A 400 4.78 -12.92 19.23
CA ASP A 400 5.51 -12.65 20.46
C ASP A 400 5.97 -11.18 20.54
N VAL A 401 6.35 -10.76 21.74
CA VAL A 401 6.79 -9.39 22.02
C VAL A 401 7.97 -8.99 21.13
N ASN A 402 8.90 -9.92 20.87
CA ASN A 402 10.09 -9.63 20.07
C ASN A 402 9.72 -9.32 18.62
N ALA A 403 8.90 -10.16 17.99
CA ALA A 403 8.39 -9.95 16.63
C ALA A 403 7.57 -8.66 16.53
N THR A 404 6.73 -8.38 17.53
CA THR A 404 5.93 -7.14 17.60
C THR A 404 6.83 -5.90 17.66
N VAL A 405 7.85 -5.90 18.53
CA VAL A 405 8.77 -4.77 18.68
C VAL A 405 9.57 -4.51 17.42
N HIS A 406 10.07 -5.57 16.78
CA HIS A 406 10.83 -5.44 15.53
C HIS A 406 9.96 -4.86 14.40
N SER A 407 8.74 -5.37 14.25
CA SER A 407 7.77 -4.83 13.29
C SER A 407 7.49 -3.35 13.54
N LEU A 408 7.15 -2.97 14.78
CA LEU A 408 6.85 -1.57 15.10
C LEU A 408 8.05 -0.64 14.90
N ALA A 409 9.27 -1.14 15.18
CA ALA A 409 10.50 -0.39 14.90
C ALA A 409 10.70 -0.18 13.40
N THR A 410 10.47 -1.21 12.58
CA THR A 410 10.51 -1.10 11.12
C THR A 410 9.48 -0.11 10.60
N ILE A 411 8.20 -0.26 10.98
CA ILE A 411 7.11 0.65 10.59
C ILE A 411 7.43 2.10 10.97
N TYR A 412 7.94 2.33 12.18
CA TYR A 412 8.33 3.67 12.63
C TYR A 412 9.45 4.26 11.77
N LEU A 413 10.46 3.46 11.41
CA LEU A 413 11.55 3.91 10.55
C LEU A 413 11.05 4.23 9.13
N LEU A 414 10.19 3.40 8.55
CA LEU A 414 9.58 3.61 7.23
C LEU A 414 8.65 4.82 7.20
N SER A 415 7.97 5.11 8.31
CA SER A 415 7.04 6.24 8.41
C SER A 415 7.73 7.57 8.74
N LYS A 416 8.99 7.53 9.23
CA LYS A 416 9.68 8.73 9.69
C LYS A 416 10.12 9.58 8.51
N LYS A 417 9.71 10.86 8.53
CA LYS A 417 10.19 11.87 7.61
C LYS A 417 11.72 12.05 7.71
N PRO A 418 12.49 11.90 6.62
CA PRO A 418 13.93 12.05 6.62
C PRO A 418 14.31 13.54 6.70
N ALA A 419 15.56 13.82 7.08
CA ALA A 419 16.02 15.19 7.29
C ALA A 419 16.13 15.98 5.98
N ASP A 420 16.36 15.29 4.87
CA ASP A 420 16.51 15.77 3.50
C ASP A 420 15.23 15.62 2.66
N PHE A 421 14.08 15.40 3.30
CA PHE A 421 12.78 15.30 2.63
C PHE A 421 12.53 16.47 1.66
N VAL A 422 12.11 16.13 0.44
CA VAL A 422 11.69 17.10 -0.57
C VAL A 422 10.20 16.89 -0.89
N PRO A 423 9.30 17.84 -0.57
CA PRO A 423 7.89 17.69 -0.93
C PRO A 423 7.71 17.66 -2.44
N LEU A 424 6.64 17.04 -2.92
CA LEU A 424 6.25 17.05 -4.32
C LEU A 424 6.16 18.49 -4.84
N GLY A 425 6.86 18.76 -5.95
CA GLY A 425 6.98 20.12 -6.52
C GLY A 425 7.96 21.03 -5.79
N GLY A 426 8.66 20.53 -4.77
CA GLY A 426 9.84 21.16 -4.18
C GLY A 426 10.99 21.30 -5.17
N SER A 427 11.96 22.14 -4.86
CA SER A 427 13.11 22.39 -5.73
C SER A 427 14.41 22.16 -4.95
N TYR A 428 15.03 21.00 -5.16
CA TYR A 428 16.39 20.75 -4.71
C TYR A 428 17.41 21.11 -5.80
N GLU A 429 17.12 20.79 -7.07
CA GLU A 429 17.96 21.07 -8.23
C GLU A 429 17.16 21.70 -9.38
N GLN A 430 17.72 22.75 -10.00
CA GLN A 430 17.10 23.42 -11.15
C GLN A 430 17.70 22.90 -12.46
N HIS A 431 17.10 21.87 -13.04
CA HIS A 431 17.50 21.33 -14.34
C HIS A 431 16.88 22.10 -15.50
N PHE A 432 15.62 22.51 -15.38
CA PHE A 432 14.97 23.37 -16.37
C PHE A 432 15.32 24.83 -16.14
N THR A 433 15.82 25.47 -17.20
CA THR A 433 16.15 26.90 -17.19
C THR A 433 15.32 27.68 -18.21
N GLU A 434 14.65 26.98 -19.13
CA GLU A 434 13.77 27.60 -20.12
C GLU A 434 12.49 28.13 -19.48
N THR A 435 11.95 29.21 -20.06
CA THR A 435 10.78 29.93 -19.54
C THR A 435 9.56 29.02 -19.39
N VAL A 436 9.23 28.22 -20.41
CA VAL A 436 7.99 27.43 -20.42
C VAL A 436 7.96 26.36 -19.31
N PRO A 437 8.96 25.46 -19.19
CA PRO A 437 9.00 24.49 -18.09
C PRO A 437 9.04 25.14 -16.70
N VAL A 438 9.75 26.27 -16.53
CA VAL A 438 9.78 27.01 -15.25
C VAL A 438 8.41 27.56 -14.88
N GLU A 439 7.67 28.11 -15.85
CA GLU A 439 6.28 28.55 -15.65
C GLU A 439 5.35 27.38 -15.35
N MET A 440 5.50 26.24 -16.04
CA MET A 440 4.71 25.03 -15.76
C MET A 440 4.96 24.52 -14.35
N ALA A 441 6.21 24.51 -13.89
CA ALA A 441 6.55 24.13 -12.52
C ALA A 441 5.98 25.10 -11.48
N ALA A 442 5.91 26.40 -11.79
CA ALA A 442 5.27 27.39 -10.92
C ALA A 442 3.75 27.17 -10.81
N ARG A 443 3.08 26.86 -11.92
CA ARG A 443 1.65 26.51 -11.93
C ARG A 443 1.38 25.21 -11.17
N PHE A 444 2.20 24.19 -11.38
CA PHE A 444 2.15 22.93 -10.64
C PHE A 444 2.20 23.15 -9.13
N ARG A 445 3.18 23.93 -8.64
CA ARG A 445 3.27 24.30 -7.21
C ARG A 445 2.05 25.07 -6.71
N SER A 446 1.47 25.94 -7.53
CA SER A 446 0.26 26.69 -7.17
C SER A 446 -0.95 25.76 -7.03
N ASP A 447 -1.10 24.81 -7.94
CA ASP A 447 -2.20 23.84 -7.92
C ASP A 447 -2.08 22.88 -6.73
N LEU A 448 -0.86 22.43 -6.39
CA LEU A 448 -0.60 21.64 -5.17
C LEU A 448 -0.97 22.41 -3.89
N LYS A 449 -0.62 23.69 -3.81
CA LYS A 449 -1.02 24.53 -2.66
C LYS A 449 -2.54 24.64 -2.52
N ARG A 450 -3.24 24.80 -3.65
CA ARG A 450 -4.71 24.85 -3.66
C ARG A 450 -5.31 23.52 -3.20
N LEU A 451 -4.81 22.39 -3.70
CA LEU A 451 -5.24 21.07 -3.24
C LEU A 451 -5.02 20.89 -1.73
N SER A 452 -3.86 21.30 -1.21
CA SER A 452 -3.57 21.25 0.24
C SER A 452 -4.59 22.04 1.07
N CYS A 453 -4.97 23.24 0.62
CA CYS A 453 -6.01 24.03 1.27
C CYS A 453 -7.35 23.29 1.31
N ASP A 454 -7.75 22.67 0.19
CA ASP A 454 -9.03 21.96 0.08
C ASP A 454 -9.05 20.69 0.96
N ILE A 455 -7.96 19.92 0.98
CA ILE A 455 -7.80 18.73 1.84
C ILE A 455 -7.91 19.12 3.31
N ARG A 456 -7.20 20.18 3.73
CA ARG A 456 -7.24 20.66 5.11
C ARG A 456 -8.63 21.15 5.51
N ALA A 457 -9.30 21.90 4.63
CA ALA A 457 -10.65 22.38 4.87
C ALA A 457 -11.64 21.20 5.05
N ARG A 458 -11.52 20.16 4.22
CA ARG A 458 -12.33 18.94 4.33
C ARG A 458 -12.05 18.17 5.62
N ASN A 459 -10.77 18.04 6.00
CA ASN A 459 -10.34 17.27 7.18
C ASN A 459 -10.78 17.86 8.53
N VAL A 460 -11.05 19.17 8.62
CA VAL A 460 -11.55 19.81 9.86
C VAL A 460 -12.82 19.15 10.41
N ASN A 461 -13.67 18.62 9.52
CA ASN A 461 -14.97 18.04 9.89
C ASN A 461 -14.95 16.51 10.00
N LEU A 462 -13.78 15.88 9.87
CA LEU A 462 -13.65 14.43 9.93
C LEU A 462 -13.19 13.97 11.30
N THR A 463 -13.84 12.93 11.84
CA THR A 463 -13.37 12.23 13.05
C THR A 463 -11.98 11.62 12.85
N LEU A 464 -11.72 11.12 11.64
CA LEU A 464 -10.44 10.57 11.20
C LEU A 464 -10.03 11.34 9.93
N PRO A 465 -9.13 12.32 10.03
CA PRO A 465 -8.66 13.05 8.86
C PRO A 465 -7.81 12.15 7.96
N TYR A 466 -7.91 12.34 6.65
CA TYR A 466 -7.02 11.65 5.70
C TYR A 466 -5.97 12.65 5.22
N ILE A 467 -4.73 12.48 5.68
CA ILE A 467 -3.64 13.46 5.50
C ILE A 467 -2.52 12.96 4.58
N TYR A 468 -2.57 11.70 4.17
CA TYR A 468 -1.44 11.01 3.52
C TYR A 468 -1.15 11.49 2.10
N LEU A 469 -2.12 12.16 1.48
CA LEU A 469 -2.00 12.81 0.17
C LEU A 469 -2.07 14.35 0.25
N ASP A 470 -1.94 14.96 1.43
CA ASP A 470 -1.73 16.42 1.53
C ASP A 470 -0.37 16.75 0.88
N PRO A 471 -0.28 17.56 -0.20
CA PRO A 471 0.96 17.74 -0.96
C PRO A 471 2.24 18.04 -0.14
N PRO A 472 2.20 18.77 0.99
CA PRO A 472 3.38 18.97 1.85
C PRO A 472 3.91 17.71 2.57
N THR A 473 3.14 16.63 2.62
CA THR A 473 3.53 15.32 3.20
C THR A 473 3.92 14.29 2.14
N VAL A 474 3.59 14.55 0.87
CA VAL A 474 3.96 13.73 -0.28
C VAL A 474 5.38 14.08 -0.71
N GLU A 475 6.27 13.08 -0.74
CA GLU A 475 7.65 13.24 -1.20
C GLU A 475 7.72 13.18 -2.73
N ASP A 476 8.75 13.77 -3.33
CA ASP A 476 8.93 13.77 -4.79
C ASP A 476 9.34 12.40 -5.36
N SER A 477 9.84 11.51 -4.51
CA SER A 477 10.41 10.22 -4.88
C SER A 477 10.33 9.21 -3.73
N VAL A 478 10.55 7.93 -4.06
CA VAL A 478 10.63 6.84 -3.08
C VAL A 478 12.04 6.82 -2.47
N THR A 479 12.17 7.27 -1.23
CA THR A 479 13.46 7.35 -0.51
C THR A 479 13.52 6.48 0.75
N ARG A 480 12.41 5.84 1.14
CA ARG A 480 12.32 4.99 2.33
C ARG A 480 11.28 3.88 2.19
#